data_AF-A0A2W7R6A0-F1
#
_entry.id   AF-A0A2W7R6A0-F1
#
_cell.length_a   1.000
_cell.length_b   1.000
_cell.length_c   1.000
_cell.angle_alpha   90.00
_cell.angle_beta   90.00
_cell.angle_gamma   90.00
#
_symmetry.space_group_name_H-M   'P 1'
#
loop_
_entity.id
_entity.type
_entity.pdbx_description
1 polymer ?
#
loop_
_entity_poly.entity_id
_entity_poly.type
_entity_poly.pdbx_seq_one_letter_code
_entity_poly.pdbx_strand_id
1 'polypeptide(L)'
;MRLAALSLAAALACVLPAKGQDMIGHGGPVGALDLGADVLLSGGFDTRAILWDRDNATARNITRFHEGNVTAVALLEQGQFATAGQDGRIAIWNEEGRAPVFATDAGISAVASLAVSDDGAFIAAGFWDGRVQVLELGRAELTEQTAHSDRVTGLGFLPSGDLVTVGGDLRLARWGRNMELQARIDLPDLPNGLAITQGRIAVIFADGALRLFSDMGDLLPERFLTDRPLVALAATNADVAAGAIDGTVWLLTGADLSQRQMFAAAQGPVWALALDGQQVFTSGNDGAIRRWSLADGRALGGAPAEVAQEYTDDSRGAEIWQSCAVCHSLSPDDHRRAGPSLHGIFGTPIASQTGYDYSSALRDLDIVWTKRTVAELFEYGPEAYTPGSRMPEQRIGDSADRQALVEFLDRAAQ
;
A
#
# COMPACT_ATOMS: atom_id res chain seq x y z
N MET A 1 -19.92 -44.32 -47.19
CA MET A 1 -20.91 -43.22 -47.17
C MET A 1 -21.87 -43.41 -46.02
N ARG A 2 -21.68 -42.66 -44.92
CA ARG A 2 -22.68 -41.83 -44.24
C ARG A 2 -22.05 -41.32 -42.95
N LEU A 3 -21.90 -39.99 -42.91
CA LEU A 3 -21.37 -39.21 -41.81
C LEU A 3 -22.32 -39.31 -40.61
N ALA A 4 -21.77 -39.42 -39.41
CA ALA A 4 -22.42 -38.98 -38.19
C ALA A 4 -21.46 -38.02 -37.49
N ALA A 5 -21.74 -36.73 -37.64
CA ALA A 5 -21.11 -35.67 -36.89
C ALA A 5 -21.60 -35.77 -35.43
N LEU A 6 -20.68 -35.93 -34.48
CA LEU A 6 -20.97 -35.59 -33.08
C LEU A 6 -20.39 -34.21 -32.80
N SER A 7 -21.34 -33.31 -32.56
CA SER A 7 -21.21 -31.94 -32.12
C SER A 7 -20.46 -31.81 -30.80
N LEU A 8 -19.55 -30.82 -30.79
CA LEU A 8 -18.95 -30.16 -29.64
C LEU A 8 -19.98 -29.92 -28.51
N ALA A 9 -19.67 -30.37 -27.29
CA ALA A 9 -20.22 -29.78 -26.07
C ALA A 9 -19.05 -29.16 -25.31
N ALA A 10 -18.96 -27.84 -25.39
CA ALA A 10 -18.01 -27.02 -24.66
C ALA A 10 -18.24 -27.23 -23.15
N ALA A 11 -17.22 -27.69 -22.44
CA ALA A 11 -17.21 -27.64 -20.98
C ALA A 11 -17.05 -26.16 -20.58
N LEU A 12 -18.03 -25.66 -19.81
CA LEU A 12 -18.03 -24.36 -19.17
C LEU A 12 -16.66 -24.09 -18.53
N ALA A 13 -15.96 -23.08 -19.05
CA ALA A 13 -14.90 -22.44 -18.29
C ALA A 13 -15.56 -21.75 -17.09
N CYS A 14 -15.19 -22.14 -15.87
CA CYS A 14 -15.43 -21.32 -14.69
C CYS A 14 -14.88 -19.92 -14.98
N VAL A 15 -15.76 -18.92 -14.94
CA VAL A 15 -15.39 -17.52 -15.14
C VAL A 15 -14.49 -17.11 -13.97
N LEU A 16 -13.24 -16.75 -14.29
CA LEU A 16 -12.24 -16.24 -13.34
C LEU A 16 -12.64 -14.84 -12.85
N PRO A 17 -12.31 -14.44 -11.62
CA PRO A 17 -12.52 -13.06 -11.18
C PRO A 17 -11.72 -12.07 -12.05
N ALA A 18 -12.27 -10.87 -12.22
CA ALA A 18 -11.79 -9.85 -13.13
C ALA A 18 -10.34 -9.44 -12.85
N LYS A 19 -9.44 -9.78 -13.79
CA LYS A 19 -8.03 -9.38 -13.76
C LYS A 19 -7.91 -7.90 -14.12
N GLY A 20 -7.85 -7.00 -13.13
CA GLY A 20 -7.50 -5.61 -13.40
C GLY A 20 -8.31 -4.52 -12.70
N GLN A 21 -8.48 -4.60 -11.38
CA GLN A 21 -9.15 -3.54 -10.61
C GLN A 21 -8.14 -2.63 -9.91
N ASP A 22 -8.43 -1.34 -9.89
CA ASP A 22 -7.74 -0.36 -9.05
C ASP A 22 -8.13 -0.59 -7.59
N MET A 23 -7.19 -0.43 -6.66
CA MET A 23 -7.46 -0.56 -5.23
C MET A 23 -7.84 0.81 -4.68
N ILE A 24 -9.11 0.96 -4.30
CA ILE A 24 -9.69 2.19 -3.78
C ILE A 24 -10.05 1.97 -2.32
N GLY A 25 -9.66 2.87 -1.42
CA GLY A 25 -10.03 2.75 0.00
C GLY A 25 -9.40 3.78 0.92
N HIS A 26 -8.25 4.34 0.54
CA HIS A 26 -7.67 5.47 1.26
C HIS A 26 -8.50 6.75 1.05
N GLY A 27 -8.65 7.55 2.10
CA GLY A 27 -9.33 8.85 2.08
C GLY A 27 -8.46 10.02 1.65
N GLY A 28 -7.24 9.77 1.20
CA GLY A 28 -6.26 10.79 0.80
C GLY A 28 -5.06 10.16 0.08
N PRO A 29 -4.02 10.95 -0.22
CA PRO A 29 -2.83 10.47 -0.93
C PRO A 29 -2.22 9.21 -0.30
N VAL A 30 -1.77 8.27 -1.13
CA VAL A 30 -1.08 7.06 -0.67
C VAL A 30 0.42 7.24 -0.88
N GLY A 31 1.15 7.36 0.22
CA GLY A 31 2.56 7.75 0.25
C GLY A 31 3.55 6.60 0.32
N ALA A 32 3.09 5.37 0.57
CA ALA A 32 3.95 4.21 0.68
C ALA A 32 3.26 2.96 0.11
N LEU A 33 4.04 2.12 -0.56
CA LEU A 33 3.62 0.83 -1.10
C LEU A 33 4.71 -0.20 -0.86
N ASP A 34 4.32 -1.42 -0.53
CA ASP A 34 5.19 -2.58 -0.58
C ASP A 34 4.42 -3.81 -1.12
N LEU A 35 5.13 -4.69 -1.85
CA LEU A 35 4.50 -5.74 -2.65
C LEU A 35 4.99 -7.13 -2.25
N GLY A 36 4.03 -8.00 -1.93
CA GLY A 36 4.24 -9.42 -1.66
C GLY A 36 3.75 -10.31 -2.79
N ALA A 37 3.80 -11.62 -2.57
CA ALA A 37 3.43 -12.62 -3.57
C ALA A 37 1.93 -12.65 -3.89
N ASP A 38 1.06 -12.38 -2.91
CA ASP A 38 -0.40 -12.33 -3.04
C ASP A 38 -1.04 -11.10 -2.37
N VAL A 39 -0.23 -10.31 -1.66
CA VAL A 39 -0.65 -9.12 -0.94
C VAL A 39 0.08 -7.86 -1.43
N LEU A 40 -0.53 -6.72 -1.19
CA LEU A 40 0.09 -5.41 -1.30
C LEU A 40 -0.20 -4.66 0.00
N LEU A 41 0.77 -3.94 0.53
CA LEU A 41 0.60 -3.09 1.71
C LEU A 41 0.71 -1.63 1.28
N SER A 42 -0.21 -0.79 1.75
CA SER A 42 -0.20 0.65 1.47
C SER A 42 -0.28 1.48 2.74
N GLY A 43 0.38 2.64 2.73
CA GLY A 43 0.31 3.66 3.78
C GLY A 43 -0.25 4.98 3.24
N GLY A 44 -1.24 5.53 3.93
CA GLY A 44 -1.99 6.70 3.48
C GLY A 44 -1.85 7.94 4.36
N PHE A 45 -2.14 9.09 3.76
CA PHE A 45 -2.25 10.38 4.44
C PHE A 45 -3.54 10.51 5.27
N ASP A 46 -4.42 9.51 5.17
CA ASP A 46 -5.58 9.32 6.03
C ASP A 46 -5.28 8.57 7.32
N THR A 47 -3.99 8.50 7.69
CA THR A 47 -3.42 7.86 8.89
C THR A 47 -3.59 6.34 8.97
N ARG A 48 -3.96 5.71 7.86
CA ARG A 48 -4.21 4.27 7.77
C ARG A 48 -3.11 3.55 7.02
N ALA A 49 -2.91 2.29 7.36
CA ALA A 49 -2.31 1.31 6.47
C ALA A 49 -3.34 0.26 6.06
N ILE A 50 -3.31 -0.17 4.80
CA ILE A 50 -4.23 -1.18 4.27
C ILE A 50 -3.42 -2.34 3.71
N LEU A 51 -3.70 -3.55 4.20
CA LEU A 51 -3.19 -4.80 3.63
C LEU A 51 -4.24 -5.32 2.64
N TRP A 52 -3.87 -5.37 1.37
CA TRP A 52 -4.74 -5.73 0.26
C TRP A 52 -4.52 -7.18 -0.17
N ASP A 53 -5.60 -7.85 -0.56
CA ASP A 53 -5.53 -8.96 -1.48
C ASP A 53 -5.28 -8.41 -2.89
N ARG A 54 -4.13 -8.74 -3.47
CA ARG A 54 -3.70 -8.13 -4.74
C ARG A 54 -4.57 -8.54 -5.92
N ASP A 55 -5.03 -9.78 -5.91
CA ASP A 55 -5.72 -10.36 -7.06
C ASP A 55 -7.18 -9.93 -7.10
N ASN A 56 -7.80 -9.75 -5.93
CA ASN A 56 -9.20 -9.34 -5.79
C ASN A 56 -9.41 -7.84 -5.52
N ALA A 57 -8.34 -7.08 -5.28
CA ALA A 57 -8.40 -5.65 -4.92
C ALA A 57 -9.27 -5.35 -3.68
N THR A 58 -9.34 -6.29 -2.74
CA THR A 58 -10.09 -6.16 -1.48
C THR A 58 -9.14 -5.95 -0.30
N ALA A 59 -9.55 -5.17 0.70
CA ALA A 59 -8.78 -5.00 1.92
C ALA A 59 -8.91 -6.26 2.80
N ARG A 60 -7.79 -6.94 3.06
CA ARG A 60 -7.68 -7.97 4.12
C ARG A 60 -7.64 -7.31 5.49
N ASN A 61 -6.98 -6.16 5.59
CA ASN A 61 -6.84 -5.43 6.85
C ASN A 61 -6.77 -3.92 6.67
N ILE A 62 -7.23 -3.18 7.69
CA ILE A 62 -7.07 -1.73 7.82
C ILE A 62 -6.62 -1.43 9.24
N THR A 63 -5.44 -0.86 9.40
CA THR A 63 -4.89 -0.47 10.70
C THR A 63 -5.20 1.00 11.01
N ARG A 64 -5.49 1.27 12.29
CA ARG A 64 -5.77 2.61 12.83
C ARG A 64 -4.98 2.79 14.13
N PHE A 65 -3.70 3.10 14.00
CA PHE A 65 -2.78 3.31 15.13
C PHE A 65 -2.02 4.62 15.07
N HIS A 66 -1.63 5.05 13.86
CA HIS A 66 -0.87 6.28 13.69
C HIS A 66 -1.75 7.52 13.86
N GLU A 67 -1.20 8.54 14.52
CA GLU A 67 -1.85 9.84 14.76
C GLU A 67 -1.54 10.87 13.65
N GLY A 68 -0.74 10.48 12.66
CA GLY A 68 -0.42 11.25 11.46
C GLY A 68 -0.30 10.35 10.24
N ASN A 69 0.12 10.90 9.10
CA ASN A 69 0.22 10.15 7.84
C ASN A 69 1.11 8.91 8.01
N VAL A 70 0.68 7.77 7.47
CA VAL A 70 1.53 6.59 7.34
C VAL A 70 2.41 6.79 6.12
N THR A 71 3.69 7.10 6.37
CA THR A 71 4.66 7.54 5.36
C THR A 71 5.56 6.41 4.89
N ALA A 72 5.61 5.29 5.60
CA ALA A 72 6.39 4.13 5.21
C ALA A 72 5.72 2.83 5.66
N VAL A 73 5.84 1.80 4.82
CA VAL A 73 5.33 0.46 5.10
C VAL A 73 6.33 -0.57 4.61
N ALA A 74 6.33 -1.76 5.21
CA ALA A 74 7.11 -2.89 4.72
C ALA A 74 6.43 -4.22 5.08
N LEU A 75 6.39 -5.15 4.15
CA LEU A 75 6.00 -6.54 4.38
C LEU A 75 7.18 -7.29 5.01
N LEU A 76 6.86 -8.21 5.92
CA LEU A 76 7.83 -9.03 6.64
C LEU A 76 7.52 -10.50 6.38
N GLU A 77 8.39 -11.38 6.88
CA GLU A 77 8.15 -12.82 6.80
C GLU A 77 6.91 -13.24 7.61
N GLN A 78 6.37 -14.44 7.32
CA GLN A 78 5.26 -15.06 8.06
C GLN A 78 3.96 -14.21 8.11
N GLY A 79 3.74 -13.36 7.11
CA GLY A 79 2.54 -12.52 7.02
C GLY A 79 2.55 -11.30 7.96
N GLN A 80 3.66 -11.05 8.65
CA GLN A 80 3.84 -9.84 9.43
C GLN A 80 4.07 -8.62 8.52
N PHE A 81 3.88 -7.43 9.08
CA PHE A 81 4.20 -6.20 8.37
C PHE A 81 4.57 -5.07 9.35
N ALA A 82 5.23 -4.05 8.83
CA ALA A 82 5.64 -2.85 9.55
C ALA A 82 4.97 -1.61 8.95
N THR A 83 4.65 -0.65 9.82
CA THR A 83 4.17 0.67 9.45
C THR A 83 4.93 1.73 10.22
N ALA A 84 5.16 2.88 9.59
CA ALA A 84 5.71 4.04 10.26
C ALA A 84 5.11 5.33 9.71
N GLY A 85 5.11 6.39 10.54
CA GLY A 85 4.35 7.60 10.24
C GLY A 85 4.97 8.91 10.70
N GLN A 86 4.22 9.98 10.44
CA GLN A 86 4.55 11.35 10.85
C GLN A 86 4.52 11.56 12.36
N ASP A 87 3.90 10.65 13.11
CA ASP A 87 3.93 10.61 14.57
C ASP A 87 5.25 10.07 15.15
N GLY A 88 6.22 9.75 14.28
CA GLY A 88 7.54 9.25 14.64
C GLY A 88 7.52 7.83 15.20
N ARG A 89 6.40 7.11 15.08
CA ARG A 89 6.27 5.73 15.56
C ARG A 89 6.64 4.73 14.46
N ILE A 90 7.18 3.60 14.89
CA ILE A 90 7.31 2.36 14.11
C ILE A 90 6.44 1.32 14.80
N ALA A 91 5.59 0.62 14.05
CA ALA A 91 4.72 -0.43 14.54
C ALA A 91 4.88 -1.71 13.71
N ILE A 92 5.02 -2.85 14.39
CA ILE A 92 5.06 -4.19 13.78
C ILE A 92 3.76 -4.90 14.08
N TRP A 93 3.21 -5.55 13.08
CA TRP A 93 1.89 -6.16 13.09
C TRP A 93 2.01 -7.64 12.74
N ASN A 94 1.11 -8.44 13.30
CA ASN A 94 0.79 -9.76 12.75
C ASN A 94 -0.12 -9.61 11.51
N GLU A 95 -0.36 -10.71 10.81
CA GLU A 95 -1.25 -10.74 9.64
C GLU A 95 -2.66 -10.23 9.98
N GLU A 96 -3.16 -10.50 11.19
CA GLU A 96 -4.47 -10.03 11.63
C GLU A 96 -4.54 -8.53 11.92
N GLY A 97 -3.40 -7.84 12.06
CA GLY A 97 -3.23 -6.38 12.16
C GLY A 97 -4.20 -5.68 13.12
N ARG A 98 -4.57 -6.34 14.22
CA ARG A 98 -5.53 -5.82 15.21
C ARG A 98 -4.90 -4.76 16.11
N ALA A 99 -3.69 -5.06 16.57
CA ALA A 99 -2.85 -4.19 17.36
C ALA A 99 -1.40 -4.51 17.02
N PRO A 100 -0.48 -3.54 17.16
CA PRO A 100 0.93 -3.83 16.98
C PRO A 100 1.41 -4.87 18.00
N VAL A 101 2.17 -5.86 17.55
CA VAL A 101 2.92 -6.79 18.41
C VAL A 101 4.17 -6.12 18.99
N PHE A 102 4.62 -5.05 18.35
CA PHE A 102 5.66 -4.13 18.83
C PHE A 102 5.33 -2.73 18.33
N ALA A 103 5.58 -1.71 19.15
CA ALA A 103 5.58 -0.33 18.68
C ALA A 103 6.57 0.51 19.49
N THR A 104 7.20 1.48 18.84
CA THR A 104 7.97 2.52 19.53
C THR A 104 7.05 3.59 20.11
N ASP A 105 7.55 4.32 21.10
CA ASP A 105 6.89 5.53 21.58
C ASP A 105 6.82 6.60 20.47
N ALA A 106 5.89 7.55 20.65
CA ALA A 106 5.78 8.71 19.76
C ALA A 106 7.10 9.51 19.74
N GLY A 107 7.54 9.87 18.53
CA GLY A 107 8.72 10.68 18.31
C GLY A 107 8.36 12.12 17.94
N ILE A 108 9.32 13.04 18.06
CA ILE A 108 9.15 14.44 17.62
C ILE A 108 9.37 14.58 16.11
N SER A 109 10.10 13.65 15.49
CA SER A 109 10.44 13.68 14.06
C SER A 109 9.71 12.58 13.30
N ALA A 110 9.23 12.90 12.10
CA ALA A 110 8.53 11.98 11.23
C ALA A 110 9.48 10.91 10.66
N VAL A 111 8.96 9.69 10.50
CA VAL A 111 9.63 8.64 9.73
C VAL A 111 9.40 8.90 8.23
N ALA A 112 10.44 8.82 7.41
CA ALA A 112 10.38 8.99 5.96
C ALA A 112 10.29 7.65 5.20
N SER A 113 10.99 6.62 5.69
CA SER A 113 11.20 5.38 4.95
C SER A 113 11.44 4.21 5.89
N LEU A 114 11.09 3.01 5.41
CA LEU A 114 11.39 1.73 6.02
C LEU A 114 12.11 0.84 4.99
N ALA A 115 13.00 -0.04 5.46
CA ALA A 115 13.49 -1.17 4.68
C ALA A 115 13.72 -2.38 5.59
N VAL A 116 13.66 -3.54 4.97
CA VAL A 116 13.83 -4.85 5.60
C VAL A 116 15.09 -5.49 5.02
N SER A 117 15.87 -6.17 5.85
CA SER A 117 17.01 -6.94 5.37
C SER A 117 16.56 -8.19 4.62
N ASP A 118 17.34 -8.65 3.63
CA ASP A 118 17.01 -9.85 2.83
C ASP A 118 16.82 -11.12 3.68
N ASP A 119 17.47 -11.18 4.86
CA ASP A 119 17.34 -12.29 5.83
C ASP A 119 16.15 -12.12 6.80
N GLY A 120 15.34 -11.08 6.64
CA GLY A 120 14.18 -10.78 7.48
C GLY A 120 14.51 -10.42 8.93
N ALA A 121 15.79 -10.28 9.29
CA ALA A 121 16.20 -10.11 10.68
C ALA A 121 16.12 -8.66 11.17
N PHE A 122 16.22 -7.69 10.26
CA PHE A 122 16.32 -6.27 10.60
C PHE A 122 15.30 -5.41 9.86
N ILE A 123 14.80 -4.40 10.56
CA ILE A 123 14.06 -3.28 9.97
C ILE A 123 14.83 -2.00 10.26
N ALA A 124 15.07 -1.19 9.24
CA ALA A 124 15.63 0.14 9.38
C ALA A 124 14.56 1.21 9.10
N ALA A 125 14.59 2.28 9.87
CA ALA A 125 13.71 3.44 9.74
C ALA A 125 14.53 4.73 9.67
N GLY A 126 14.26 5.56 8.68
CA GLY A 126 14.95 6.83 8.45
C GLY A 126 14.05 8.00 8.79
N PHE A 127 14.57 8.99 9.51
CA PHE A 127 13.79 10.10 10.06
C PHE A 127 14.10 11.44 9.38
N TRP A 128 13.16 12.38 9.48
CA TRP A 128 13.31 13.74 8.93
C TRP A 128 14.36 14.59 9.63
N ASP A 129 14.84 14.17 10.80
CA ASP A 129 15.90 14.83 11.57
C ASP A 129 17.29 14.22 11.29
N GLY A 130 17.39 13.33 10.30
CA GLY A 130 18.66 12.69 9.91
C GLY A 130 19.03 11.47 10.75
N ARG A 131 18.20 11.09 11.74
CA ARG A 131 18.39 9.85 12.50
C ARG A 131 17.96 8.62 11.70
N VAL A 132 18.55 7.50 12.06
CA VAL A 132 18.18 6.16 11.62
C VAL A 132 18.03 5.28 12.85
N GLN A 133 16.93 4.52 12.91
CA GLN A 133 16.75 3.46 13.88
C GLN A 133 16.77 2.10 13.19
N VAL A 134 17.41 1.11 13.81
CA VAL A 134 17.45 -0.27 13.33
C VAL A 134 16.94 -1.19 14.43
N LEU A 135 15.91 -1.97 14.11
CA LEU A 135 15.27 -2.95 14.98
C LEU A 135 15.69 -4.36 14.56
N GLU A 136 16.27 -5.13 15.49
CA GLU A 136 16.47 -6.57 15.32
C GLU A 136 15.21 -7.33 15.77
N LEU A 137 14.47 -7.92 14.84
CA LEU A 137 13.15 -8.51 15.10
C LEU A 137 13.20 -9.69 16.07
N GLY A 138 14.23 -10.54 15.99
CA GLY A 138 14.37 -11.71 16.85
C GLY A 138 14.67 -11.40 18.32
N ARG A 139 15.17 -10.18 18.61
CA ARG A 139 15.58 -9.75 19.95
C ARG A 139 14.81 -8.55 20.48
N ALA A 140 14.05 -7.89 19.62
CA ALA A 140 13.43 -6.59 19.87
C ALA A 140 14.43 -5.54 20.38
N GLU A 141 15.67 -5.59 19.88
CA GLU A 141 16.73 -4.65 20.22
C GLU A 141 16.72 -3.49 19.21
N LEU A 142 16.64 -2.26 19.71
CA LEU A 142 16.61 -1.03 18.90
C LEU A 142 17.93 -0.27 19.04
N THR A 143 18.57 0.01 17.92
CA THR A 143 19.77 0.87 17.84
C THR A 143 19.42 2.15 17.10
N GLU A 144 19.95 3.28 17.56
CA GLU A 144 19.75 4.59 16.93
C GLU A 144 21.09 5.25 16.61
N GLN A 145 21.18 5.87 15.44
CA GLN A 145 22.37 6.59 14.97
C GLN A 145 21.95 7.85 14.20
N THR A 146 22.66 8.97 14.40
CA THR A 146 22.57 10.12 13.49
C THR A 146 23.36 9.81 12.23
N ALA A 147 22.66 9.59 11.12
CA ALA A 147 23.27 9.23 9.84
C ALA A 147 23.58 10.48 8.99
N HIS A 148 22.67 11.43 8.99
CA HIS A 148 22.70 12.63 8.14
C HIS A 148 22.49 13.90 8.98
N SER A 149 22.95 15.05 8.48
CA SER A 149 22.70 16.37 9.12
C SER A 149 21.41 17.04 8.65
N ASP A 150 20.68 16.40 7.73
CA ASP A 150 19.34 16.75 7.24
C ASP A 150 18.55 15.44 7.09
N ARG A 151 17.28 15.52 6.67
CA ARG A 151 16.35 14.39 6.53
C ARG A 151 16.97 13.20 5.80
N VAL A 152 16.70 11.99 6.29
CA VAL A 152 16.92 10.76 5.53
C VAL A 152 15.83 10.67 4.47
N THR A 153 16.20 10.61 3.20
CA THR A 153 15.24 10.55 2.08
C THR A 153 15.09 9.16 1.48
N GLY A 154 16.03 8.26 1.76
CA GLY A 154 15.91 6.85 1.38
C GLY A 154 16.89 5.98 2.14
N LEU A 155 16.53 4.70 2.29
CA LEU A 155 17.40 3.70 2.88
C LEU A 155 17.10 2.31 2.28
N GLY A 156 18.05 1.38 2.41
CA GLY A 156 17.91 0.02 1.90
C GLY A 156 19.07 -0.87 2.32
N PHE A 157 18.83 -2.18 2.44
CA PHE A 157 19.85 -3.15 2.76
C PHE A 157 20.49 -3.73 1.50
N LEU A 158 21.81 -3.75 1.47
CA LEU A 158 22.57 -4.49 0.45
C LEU A 158 22.51 -6.00 0.74
N PRO A 159 22.78 -6.87 -0.25
CA PRO A 159 22.85 -8.33 -0.04
C PRO A 159 23.90 -8.77 1.00
N SER A 160 24.88 -7.93 1.32
CA SER A 160 25.83 -8.16 2.42
C SER A 160 25.17 -8.06 3.82
N GLY A 161 24.00 -7.43 3.89
CA GLY A 161 23.34 -7.01 5.13
C GLY A 161 23.76 -5.63 5.61
N ASP A 162 24.60 -4.92 4.86
CA ASP A 162 24.94 -3.53 5.17
C ASP A 162 23.76 -2.61 4.84
N LEU A 163 23.52 -1.63 5.71
CA LEU A 163 22.52 -0.61 5.50
C LEU A 163 23.11 0.53 4.67
N VAL A 164 22.38 1.01 3.67
CA VAL A 164 22.70 2.22 2.91
C VAL A 164 21.63 3.26 3.15
N THR A 165 22.04 4.51 3.30
CA THR A 165 21.16 5.66 3.54
C THR A 165 21.54 6.82 2.63
N VAL A 166 20.55 7.58 2.17
CA VAL A 166 20.75 8.87 1.49
C VAL A 166 19.97 9.96 2.20
N GLY A 167 20.52 11.18 2.20
CA GLY A 167 19.90 12.30 2.92
C GLY A 167 20.04 13.65 2.23
N GLY A 168 19.25 14.61 2.71
CA GLY A 168 19.22 16.00 2.23
C GLY A 168 20.55 16.75 2.41
N ASP A 169 21.49 16.19 3.17
CA ASP A 169 22.87 16.66 3.29
C ASP A 169 23.75 16.28 2.08
N LEU A 170 23.14 15.82 0.98
CA LEU A 170 23.77 15.43 -0.28
C LEU A 170 24.75 14.28 -0.12
N ARG A 171 24.41 13.30 0.72
CA ARG A 171 25.31 12.18 1.00
C ARG A 171 24.62 10.85 0.91
N LEU A 172 25.38 9.86 0.46
CA LEU A 172 25.12 8.44 0.62
C LEU A 172 26.07 7.92 1.71
N ALA A 173 25.53 7.25 2.72
CA ALA A 173 26.30 6.59 3.77
C ALA A 173 26.03 5.10 3.77
N ARG A 174 27.08 4.30 3.99
CA ARG A 174 26.99 2.85 4.16
C ARG A 174 27.41 2.49 5.59
N TRP A 175 26.63 1.62 6.20
CA TRP A 175 26.76 1.20 7.59
C TRP A 175 26.85 -0.31 7.63
N GLY A 176 27.78 -0.83 8.43
CA GLY A 176 27.78 -2.27 8.72
C GLY A 176 26.62 -2.66 9.62
N ARG A 177 26.45 -3.96 9.85
CA ARG A 177 25.34 -4.51 10.66
C ARG A 177 25.28 -3.96 12.09
N ASN A 178 26.42 -3.51 12.66
CA ASN A 178 26.45 -2.92 14.00
C ASN A 178 26.36 -1.38 13.96
N MET A 179 25.86 -0.82 12.85
CA MET A 179 25.71 0.63 12.62
C MET A 179 27.02 1.42 12.67
N GLU A 180 28.16 0.77 12.42
CA GLU A 180 29.43 1.46 12.20
C GLU A 180 29.52 2.02 10.78
N LEU A 181 29.97 3.27 10.63
CA LEU A 181 30.09 3.92 9.32
C LEU A 181 31.24 3.30 8.52
N GLN A 182 30.90 2.72 7.36
CA GLN A 182 31.84 2.07 6.45
C GLN A 182 32.30 3.01 5.31
N ALA A 183 31.36 3.79 4.76
CA ALA A 183 31.66 4.73 3.67
C ALA A 183 30.70 5.93 3.70
N ARG A 184 31.16 7.06 3.17
CA ARG A 184 30.36 8.26 2.94
C ARG A 184 30.76 8.85 1.58
N ILE A 185 29.79 9.00 0.69
CA ILE A 185 29.97 9.49 -0.68
C ILE A 185 29.13 10.75 -0.85
N ASP A 186 29.73 11.81 -1.40
CA ASP A 186 29.00 13.03 -1.76
C ASP A 186 28.21 12.79 -3.06
N LEU A 187 26.96 13.24 -3.05
CA LEU A 187 26.01 13.10 -4.14
C LEU A 187 25.95 14.39 -4.97
N PRO A 188 25.69 14.29 -6.28
CA PRO A 188 25.73 15.44 -7.18
C PRO A 188 24.54 16.40 -7.04
N ASP A 189 23.41 15.93 -6.50
CA ASP A 189 22.18 16.72 -6.30
C ASP A 189 21.37 16.13 -5.13
N LEU A 190 20.25 16.76 -4.77
CA LEU A 190 19.34 16.36 -3.69
C LEU A 190 18.70 15.00 -3.98
N PRO A 191 19.02 13.96 -3.18
CA PRO A 191 18.41 12.64 -3.34
C PRO A 191 16.99 12.64 -2.76
N ASN A 192 16.03 12.07 -3.48
CA ASN A 192 14.64 11.97 -3.04
C ASN A 192 14.25 10.55 -2.60
N GLY A 193 15.09 9.54 -2.88
CA GLY A 193 14.81 8.15 -2.54
C GLY A 193 15.87 7.21 -3.11
N LEU A 194 15.91 5.99 -2.60
CA LEU A 194 16.80 4.94 -3.10
C LEU A 194 16.10 3.58 -3.17
N ALA A 195 16.62 2.69 -4.01
CA ALA A 195 16.25 1.28 -4.08
C ALA A 195 17.48 0.43 -4.41
N ILE A 196 17.45 -0.85 -4.03
CA ILE A 196 18.54 -1.79 -4.30
C ILE A 196 18.20 -2.65 -5.51
N THR A 197 19.14 -2.77 -6.45
CA THR A 197 18.98 -3.61 -7.66
C THR A 197 20.29 -4.28 -8.05
N GLN A 198 20.31 -5.60 -8.14
CA GLN A 198 21.51 -6.39 -8.43
C GLN A 198 22.69 -6.05 -7.49
N GLY A 199 22.41 -5.84 -6.20
CA GLY A 199 23.42 -5.43 -5.21
C GLY A 199 24.00 -4.03 -5.40
N ARG A 200 23.39 -3.20 -6.26
CA ARG A 200 23.76 -1.80 -6.51
C ARG A 200 22.71 -0.85 -5.98
N ILE A 201 23.08 0.40 -5.80
CA ILE A 201 22.25 1.42 -5.17
C ILE A 201 21.72 2.35 -6.26
N ALA A 202 20.43 2.28 -6.56
CA ALA A 202 19.76 3.22 -7.46
C ALA A 202 19.21 4.40 -6.63
N VAL A 203 19.49 5.63 -7.06
CA VAL A 203 19.09 6.85 -6.35
C VAL A 203 18.39 7.80 -7.32
N ILE A 204 17.21 8.27 -6.94
CA ILE A 204 16.46 9.31 -7.67
C ILE A 204 16.74 10.69 -7.07
N PHE A 205 16.71 11.71 -7.92
CA PHE A 205 17.11 13.07 -7.57
C PHE A 205 16.07 14.13 -7.93
N ALA A 206 16.17 15.28 -7.27
CA ALA A 206 15.32 16.44 -7.53
C ALA A 206 15.55 17.08 -8.91
N ASP A 207 16.72 16.87 -9.51
CA ASP A 207 17.06 17.30 -10.86
C ASP A 207 16.43 16.42 -11.97
N GLY A 208 15.70 15.37 -11.60
CA GLY A 208 15.06 14.46 -12.55
C GLY A 208 15.96 13.33 -13.06
N ALA A 209 17.16 13.20 -12.49
CA ALA A 209 18.06 12.09 -12.80
C ALA A 209 17.85 10.87 -11.89
N LEU A 210 18.10 9.69 -12.47
CA LEU A 210 18.27 8.41 -11.79
C LEU A 210 19.72 7.98 -11.97
N ARG A 211 20.45 7.79 -10.87
CA ARG A 211 21.86 7.40 -10.88
C ARG A 211 22.05 6.08 -10.16
N LEU A 212 22.90 5.22 -10.73
CA LEU A 212 23.29 3.96 -10.12
C LEU A 212 24.65 4.11 -9.45
N PHE A 213 24.85 3.45 -8.32
CA PHE A 213 26.12 3.38 -7.62
C PHE A 213 26.48 1.92 -7.32
N SER A 214 27.77 1.61 -7.30
CA SER A 214 28.26 0.33 -6.78
C SER A 214 27.93 0.19 -5.29
N ASP A 215 28.05 -1.02 -4.74
CA ASP A 215 27.99 -1.26 -3.29
C ASP A 215 29.09 -0.53 -2.50
N MET A 216 30.16 -0.12 -3.19
CA MET A 216 31.24 0.72 -2.68
C MET A 216 30.99 2.22 -2.87
N GLY A 217 29.94 2.61 -3.59
CA GLY A 217 29.56 4.00 -3.82
C GLY A 217 30.13 4.66 -5.07
N ASP A 218 30.75 3.90 -5.97
CA ASP A 218 31.24 4.42 -7.24
C ASP A 218 30.07 4.73 -8.17
N LEU A 219 30.07 5.90 -8.80
CA LEU A 219 29.05 6.26 -9.77
C LEU A 219 29.13 5.34 -11.01
N LEU A 220 28.01 4.71 -11.32
CA LEU A 220 27.75 3.80 -12.42
C LEU A 220 26.89 4.54 -13.50
N PRO A 221 26.14 3.90 -14.43
CA PRO A 221 25.28 4.67 -15.33
C PRO A 221 24.36 5.67 -14.63
N GLU A 222 24.24 6.85 -15.24
CA GLU A 222 23.20 7.83 -14.97
C GLU A 222 22.18 7.91 -16.12
N ARG A 223 20.96 8.32 -15.78
CA ARG A 223 19.88 8.63 -16.72
C ARG A 223 19.18 9.91 -16.30
N PHE A 224 19.16 10.88 -17.19
CA PHE A 224 18.30 12.06 -17.05
C PHE A 224 16.94 11.74 -17.67
N LEU A 225 15.90 11.60 -16.86
CA LEU A 225 14.59 11.14 -17.32
C LEU A 225 13.63 12.30 -17.63
N THR A 226 13.78 13.40 -16.89
CA THR A 226 12.88 14.57 -16.96
C THR A 226 13.57 15.79 -16.35
N ASP A 227 13.04 16.99 -16.59
CA ASP A 227 13.43 18.22 -15.90
C ASP A 227 12.61 18.46 -14.60
N ARG A 228 11.80 17.47 -14.22
CA ARG A 228 10.98 17.47 -13.01
C ARG A 228 11.56 16.54 -11.95
N PRO A 229 11.38 16.84 -10.65
CA PRO A 229 11.79 15.93 -9.58
C PRO A 229 11.23 14.52 -9.74
N LEU A 230 12.12 13.53 -9.64
CA LEU A 230 11.73 12.14 -9.38
C LEU A 230 11.43 12.01 -7.89
N VAL A 231 10.31 11.36 -7.55
CA VAL A 231 9.76 11.33 -6.18
C VAL A 231 9.42 9.92 -5.68
N ALA A 232 9.38 8.93 -6.57
CA ALA A 232 9.18 7.53 -6.20
C ALA A 232 10.13 6.62 -6.98
N LEU A 233 10.62 5.58 -6.32
CA LEU A 233 11.52 4.59 -6.90
C LEU A 233 11.18 3.22 -6.32
N ALA A 234 11.13 2.21 -7.17
CA ALA A 234 11.08 0.82 -6.76
C ALA A 234 11.92 -0.02 -7.71
N ALA A 235 12.48 -1.13 -7.23
CA ALA A 235 13.31 -2.00 -8.05
C ALA A 235 13.18 -3.47 -7.69
N THR A 236 13.38 -4.33 -8.69
CA THR A 236 13.79 -5.72 -8.54
C THR A 236 15.23 -5.86 -9.05
N ASN A 237 15.77 -7.08 -9.04
CA ASN A 237 17.04 -7.34 -9.73
C ASN A 237 16.95 -7.15 -11.25
N ALA A 238 15.78 -7.31 -11.87
CA ALA A 238 15.65 -7.21 -13.32
C ALA A 238 15.23 -5.80 -13.78
N ASP A 239 14.46 -5.10 -12.96
CA ASP A 239 13.68 -3.94 -13.37
C ASP A 239 13.74 -2.81 -12.36
N VAL A 240 13.70 -1.57 -12.85
CA VAL A 240 13.61 -0.35 -12.05
C VAL A 240 12.43 0.47 -12.56
N ALA A 241 11.60 0.96 -11.64
CA ALA A 241 10.54 1.91 -11.94
C ALA A 241 10.80 3.22 -11.20
N ALA A 242 10.80 4.33 -11.94
CA ALA A 242 10.94 5.68 -11.37
C ALA A 242 9.69 6.51 -11.70
N GLY A 243 9.21 7.29 -10.73
CA GLY A 243 8.03 8.14 -10.84
C GLY A 243 8.36 9.61 -10.57
N ALA A 244 7.76 10.52 -11.33
CA ALA A 244 7.95 11.96 -11.19
C ALA A 244 6.76 12.66 -10.52
N ILE A 245 7.02 13.89 -10.08
CA ILE A 245 6.02 14.79 -9.49
C ILE A 245 4.88 15.17 -10.45
N ASP A 246 5.06 14.99 -11.76
CA ASP A 246 4.06 15.30 -12.78
C ASP A 246 3.16 14.11 -13.15
N GLY A 247 3.42 12.92 -12.58
CA GLY A 247 2.62 11.72 -12.83
C GLY A 247 3.24 10.75 -13.82
N THR A 248 4.39 11.09 -14.39
CA THR A 248 5.10 10.23 -15.35
C THR A 248 5.82 9.09 -14.63
N VAL A 249 5.77 7.89 -15.21
CA VAL A 249 6.52 6.71 -14.76
C VAL A 249 7.40 6.20 -15.89
N TRP A 250 8.64 5.87 -15.57
CA TRP A 250 9.60 5.21 -16.46
C TRP A 250 9.88 3.79 -15.98
N LEU A 251 9.88 2.84 -16.91
CA LEU A 251 10.33 1.46 -16.67
C LEU A 251 11.68 1.26 -17.32
N LEU A 252 12.65 0.81 -16.54
CA LEU A 252 14.04 0.63 -16.95
C LEU A 252 14.54 -0.77 -16.60
N THR A 253 15.60 -1.21 -17.28
CA THR A 253 16.35 -2.41 -16.92
C THR A 253 17.22 -2.14 -15.69
N GLY A 254 17.22 -3.05 -14.73
CA GLY A 254 18.08 -2.95 -13.53
C GLY A 254 19.57 -2.99 -13.87
N ALA A 255 19.97 -3.69 -14.93
CA ALA A 255 21.38 -3.90 -15.29
C ALA A 255 22.11 -2.59 -15.65
N ASP A 256 21.49 -1.71 -16.44
CA ASP A 256 22.15 -0.55 -17.04
C ASP A 256 21.25 0.69 -17.13
N LEU A 257 20.06 0.65 -16.52
CA LEU A 257 19.05 1.70 -16.58
C LEU A 257 18.63 2.05 -18.01
N SER A 258 18.64 1.09 -18.94
CA SER A 258 18.08 1.30 -20.27
C SER A 258 16.55 1.42 -20.18
N GLN A 259 16.01 2.55 -20.64
CA GLN A 259 14.57 2.81 -20.64
C GLN A 259 13.85 1.84 -21.60
N ARG A 260 12.85 1.13 -21.07
CA ARG A 260 11.97 0.23 -21.82
C ARG A 260 10.65 0.91 -22.19
N GLN A 261 10.03 1.60 -21.23
CA GLN A 261 8.72 2.24 -21.39
C GLN A 261 8.62 3.54 -20.60
N MET A 262 7.68 4.39 -21.00
CA MET A 262 7.27 5.59 -20.28
C MET A 262 5.77 5.84 -20.49
N PHE A 263 5.05 6.14 -19.42
CA PHE A 263 3.61 6.40 -19.46
C PHE A 263 3.18 7.38 -18.36
N ALA A 264 2.03 8.01 -18.55
CA ALA A 264 1.40 8.87 -17.54
C ALA A 264 0.52 8.01 -16.63
N ALA A 265 0.87 7.93 -15.35
CA ALA A 265 0.18 7.10 -14.36
C ALA A 265 -0.90 7.85 -13.57
N ALA A 266 -0.71 9.16 -13.36
CA ALA A 266 -1.61 9.99 -12.58
C ALA A 266 -1.61 11.44 -13.10
N GLN A 267 -2.62 12.22 -12.70
CA GLN A 267 -2.60 13.67 -12.80
C GLN A 267 -1.92 14.23 -11.54
N GLY A 268 -0.63 14.57 -11.63
CA GLY A 268 0.18 14.99 -10.49
C GLY A 268 1.05 13.86 -9.92
N PRO A 269 1.60 14.01 -8.69
CA PRO A 269 2.70 13.18 -8.21
C PRO A 269 2.40 11.68 -8.16
N VAL A 270 3.38 10.88 -8.58
CA VAL A 270 3.44 9.45 -8.23
C VAL A 270 4.12 9.33 -6.87
N TRP A 271 3.37 9.19 -5.79
CA TRP A 271 3.93 9.22 -4.43
C TRP A 271 4.64 7.93 -4.03
N ALA A 272 4.17 6.78 -4.53
CA ALA A 272 4.81 5.50 -4.26
C ALA A 272 4.72 4.57 -5.47
N LEU A 273 5.69 3.66 -5.53
CA LEU A 273 5.81 2.61 -6.52
C LEU A 273 6.09 1.29 -5.81
N ALA A 274 5.55 0.21 -6.37
CA ALA A 274 6.00 -1.15 -6.08
C ALA A 274 5.93 -1.97 -7.37
N LEU A 275 6.79 -2.98 -7.54
CA LEU A 275 6.77 -3.83 -8.74
C LEU A 275 7.20 -5.25 -8.44
N ASP A 276 6.71 -6.18 -9.26
CA ASP A 276 7.22 -7.55 -9.37
C ASP A 276 7.71 -7.79 -10.80
N GLY A 277 7.91 -9.04 -11.21
CA GLY A 277 8.34 -9.40 -12.57
C GLY A 277 7.27 -9.25 -13.66
N GLN A 278 6.06 -8.80 -13.33
CA GLN A 278 4.92 -8.72 -14.25
C GLN A 278 4.18 -7.38 -14.19
N GLN A 279 4.10 -6.76 -13.01
CA GLN A 279 3.23 -5.62 -12.75
C GLN A 279 3.98 -4.50 -12.02
N VAL A 280 3.50 -3.28 -12.24
CA VAL A 280 3.87 -2.10 -11.47
C VAL A 280 2.62 -1.53 -10.83
N PHE A 281 2.74 -1.13 -9.57
CA PHE A 281 1.73 -0.48 -8.78
C PHE A 281 2.13 0.97 -8.57
N THR A 282 1.21 1.90 -8.78
CA THR A 282 1.44 3.34 -8.61
C THR A 282 0.36 3.91 -7.70
N SER A 283 0.71 4.88 -6.88
CA SER A 283 -0.26 5.71 -6.18
C SER A 283 -0.02 7.20 -6.38
N GLY A 284 -1.08 7.99 -6.17
CA GLY A 284 -1.04 9.45 -6.26
C GLY A 284 -1.93 10.15 -5.24
N ASN A 285 -2.40 11.35 -5.59
CA ASN A 285 -3.17 12.21 -4.68
C ASN A 285 -4.60 11.74 -4.39
N ASP A 286 -5.15 10.87 -5.23
CA ASP A 286 -6.57 10.51 -5.23
C ASP A 286 -6.90 9.27 -4.39
N GLY A 287 -5.92 8.75 -3.65
CA GLY A 287 -6.12 7.59 -2.78
C GLY A 287 -6.20 6.24 -3.50
N ALA A 288 -6.11 6.25 -4.84
CA ALA A 288 -6.18 5.05 -5.65
C ALA A 288 -4.79 4.44 -5.87
N ILE A 289 -4.73 3.12 -5.83
CA ILE A 289 -3.56 2.34 -6.24
C ILE A 289 -3.88 1.67 -7.58
N ARG A 290 -3.10 2.00 -8.60
CA ARG A 290 -3.32 1.57 -9.98
C ARG A 290 -2.31 0.54 -10.41
N ARG A 291 -2.72 -0.31 -11.34
CA ARG A 291 -1.93 -1.44 -11.84
C ARG A 291 -1.55 -1.24 -13.29
N TRP A 292 -0.30 -1.56 -13.59
CA TRP A 292 0.29 -1.41 -14.92
C TRP A 292 1.07 -2.66 -15.27
N SER A 293 1.09 -3.00 -16.55
CA SER A 293 1.91 -4.09 -17.08
C SER A 293 3.37 -3.64 -17.12
N LEU A 294 4.26 -4.42 -16.51
CA LEU A 294 5.69 -4.13 -16.55
C LEU A 294 6.29 -4.30 -17.96
N ALA A 295 5.63 -5.11 -18.82
CA ALA A 295 6.12 -5.41 -20.16
C ALA A 295 5.97 -4.23 -21.13
N ASP A 296 4.82 -3.56 -21.10
CA ASP A 296 4.40 -2.57 -22.10
C ASP A 296 3.80 -1.29 -21.51
N GLY A 297 3.73 -1.16 -20.17
CA GLY A 297 3.23 0.04 -19.51
C GLY A 297 1.71 0.26 -19.66
N ARG A 298 0.96 -0.70 -20.22
CA ARG A 298 -0.49 -0.56 -20.35
C ARG A 298 -1.14 -0.64 -18.97
N ALA A 299 -2.17 0.17 -18.77
CA ALA A 299 -3.03 0.04 -17.59
C ALA A 299 -3.63 -1.37 -17.56
N LEU A 300 -3.44 -2.04 -16.43
CA LEU A 300 -4.14 -3.27 -16.09
C LEU A 300 -5.40 -2.94 -15.28
N GLY A 301 -5.39 -1.82 -14.55
CA GLY A 301 -6.55 -1.20 -13.92
C GLY A 301 -7.43 -0.40 -14.89
N GLY A 302 -8.62 0.02 -14.44
CA GLY A 302 -9.44 1.01 -15.15
C GLY A 302 -10.59 0.50 -16.01
N ALA A 303 -10.89 -0.81 -16.03
CA ALA A 303 -12.27 -1.19 -16.24
C ALA A 303 -13.07 -0.73 -14.99
N PRO A 304 -14.35 -0.28 -15.09
CA PRO A 304 -15.23 -0.45 -13.94
C PRO A 304 -15.00 -1.90 -13.53
N ALA A 305 -14.83 -2.18 -12.23
CA ALA A 305 -14.79 -3.55 -11.78
C ALA A 305 -15.83 -4.30 -12.64
N GLU A 306 -15.41 -5.27 -13.47
CA GLU A 306 -16.33 -6.37 -13.72
C GLU A 306 -16.44 -6.89 -12.30
N VAL A 307 -17.47 -6.35 -11.64
CA VAL A 307 -17.64 -6.48 -10.21
C VAL A 307 -17.58 -7.96 -9.95
N ALA A 308 -17.23 -8.39 -8.75
CA ALA A 308 -17.68 -9.71 -8.36
C ALA A 308 -19.16 -9.81 -8.78
N GLN A 309 -19.45 -10.54 -9.88
CA GLN A 309 -20.75 -10.51 -10.57
C GLN A 309 -21.87 -10.91 -9.62
N GLU A 310 -21.51 -11.43 -8.45
CA GLU A 310 -22.39 -11.70 -7.34
C GLU A 310 -23.29 -10.52 -6.95
N TYR A 311 -22.88 -9.25 -7.07
CA TYR A 311 -23.61 -8.15 -6.39
C TYR A 311 -23.76 -6.81 -7.15
N THR A 312 -24.03 -6.82 -8.46
CA THR A 312 -24.41 -5.60 -9.21
C THR A 312 -25.75 -5.72 -9.89
N ASP A 313 -26.63 -4.73 -9.70
CA ASP A 313 -27.95 -4.63 -10.35
C ASP A 313 -28.12 -3.34 -11.17
N ASP A 314 -27.02 -2.71 -11.59
CA ASP A 314 -26.96 -1.40 -12.29
C ASP A 314 -27.67 -0.24 -11.54
N SER A 315 -28.07 -0.44 -10.29
CA SER A 315 -28.69 0.62 -9.49
C SER A 315 -27.65 1.59 -8.95
N ARG A 316 -28.11 2.82 -8.67
CA ARG A 316 -27.29 3.83 -7.97
C ARG A 316 -26.72 3.30 -6.64
N GLY A 317 -27.47 2.46 -5.93
CA GLY A 317 -26.99 1.83 -4.69
C GLY A 317 -25.85 0.85 -4.92
N ALA A 318 -25.90 0.06 -6.00
CA ALA A 318 -24.81 -0.85 -6.39
C ALA A 318 -23.54 -0.11 -6.80
N GLU A 319 -23.66 1.08 -7.41
CA GLU A 319 -22.51 1.96 -7.70
C GLU A 319 -21.85 2.45 -6.40
N ILE A 320 -22.64 2.91 -5.43
CA ILE A 320 -22.14 3.40 -4.14
C ILE A 320 -21.52 2.24 -3.33
N TRP A 321 -22.14 1.05 -3.41
CA TRP A 321 -21.66 -0.16 -2.73
C TRP A 321 -20.22 -0.54 -3.10
N GLN A 322 -19.72 -0.17 -4.28
CA GLN A 322 -18.37 -0.53 -4.71
C GLN A 322 -17.29 -0.13 -3.71
N SER A 323 -17.42 1.05 -3.09
CA SER A 323 -16.50 1.52 -2.06
C SER A 323 -16.59 0.70 -0.76
N CYS A 324 -17.79 0.21 -0.43
CA CYS A 324 -18.00 -0.65 0.74
C CYS A 324 -17.53 -2.09 0.48
N ALA A 325 -17.66 -2.58 -0.76
CA ALA A 325 -17.27 -3.92 -1.18
C ALA A 325 -15.77 -4.19 -0.98
N VAL A 326 -14.94 -3.14 -0.96
CA VAL A 326 -13.51 -3.24 -0.63
C VAL A 326 -13.29 -3.92 0.72
N CYS A 327 -14.13 -3.60 1.72
CA CYS A 327 -13.97 -4.07 3.09
C CYS A 327 -15.03 -5.11 3.48
N HIS A 328 -16.14 -5.18 2.76
CA HIS A 328 -17.30 -5.98 3.15
C HIS A 328 -17.76 -6.89 2.03
N SER A 329 -18.27 -8.07 2.41
CA SER A 329 -18.94 -9.01 1.50
C SER A 329 -20.45 -9.02 1.75
N LEU A 330 -21.21 -9.53 0.78
CA LEU A 330 -22.63 -9.87 0.95
C LEU A 330 -22.86 -11.40 1.04
N SER A 331 -21.79 -12.21 0.97
CA SER A 331 -21.86 -13.66 1.13
C SER A 331 -21.82 -14.05 2.62
N PRO A 332 -22.61 -15.03 3.10
CA PRO A 332 -22.70 -15.38 4.52
C PRO A 332 -21.36 -15.77 5.17
N ASP A 333 -20.45 -16.42 4.43
CA ASP A 333 -19.25 -17.05 5.00
C ASP A 333 -17.92 -16.38 4.55
N ASP A 334 -17.95 -15.16 3.99
CA ASP A 334 -16.70 -14.45 3.62
C ASP A 334 -16.11 -13.70 4.82
N HIS A 335 -15.08 -14.30 5.43
CA HIS A 335 -14.33 -13.73 6.55
C HIS A 335 -12.94 -13.21 6.17
N ARG A 336 -12.65 -13.06 4.87
CA ARG A 336 -11.30 -12.70 4.38
C ARG A 336 -11.08 -11.19 4.24
N ARG A 337 -12.13 -10.38 4.46
CA ARG A 337 -12.08 -8.93 4.31
C ARG A 337 -11.93 -8.24 5.67
N ALA A 338 -11.51 -6.97 5.63
CA ALA A 338 -11.28 -6.16 6.81
C ALA A 338 -12.54 -5.96 7.67
N GLY A 339 -13.73 -5.94 7.06
CA GLY A 339 -15.03 -5.85 7.72
C GLY A 339 -15.82 -7.17 7.69
N PRO A 340 -16.84 -7.34 8.54
CA PRO A 340 -17.70 -8.51 8.51
C PRO A 340 -18.51 -8.59 7.21
N SER A 341 -19.00 -9.79 6.90
CA SER A 341 -20.09 -9.93 5.93
C SER A 341 -21.31 -9.12 6.38
N LEU A 342 -21.97 -8.47 5.42
CA LEU A 342 -23.24 -7.78 5.65
C LEU A 342 -24.44 -8.65 5.27
N HIS A 343 -24.23 -9.92 4.95
CA HIS A 343 -25.33 -10.87 4.74
C HIS A 343 -26.24 -10.91 5.97
N GLY A 344 -27.54 -10.78 5.75
CA GLY A 344 -28.57 -10.70 6.78
C GLY A 344 -28.42 -9.50 7.72
N ILE A 345 -27.77 -8.40 7.33
CA ILE A 345 -27.48 -7.28 8.26
C ILE A 345 -28.75 -6.69 8.89
N PHE A 346 -29.84 -6.55 8.14
CA PHE A 346 -31.03 -5.88 8.66
C PHE A 346 -31.77 -6.70 9.71
N GLY A 347 -32.08 -6.06 10.84
CA GLY A 347 -32.71 -6.67 12.01
C GLY A 347 -31.72 -7.26 13.01
N THR A 348 -30.41 -7.24 12.73
CA THR A 348 -29.38 -7.79 13.62
C THR A 348 -28.82 -6.71 14.56
N PRO A 349 -28.46 -7.06 15.81
CA PRO A 349 -27.66 -6.18 16.66
C PRO A 349 -26.30 -5.89 16.02
N ILE A 350 -25.71 -4.75 16.35
CA ILE A 350 -24.31 -4.47 16.02
C ILE A 350 -23.39 -5.53 16.64
N ALA A 351 -22.24 -5.75 16.00
CA ALA A 351 -21.23 -6.68 16.48
C ALA A 351 -21.71 -8.15 16.65
N SER A 352 -22.65 -8.60 15.81
CA SER A 352 -23.29 -9.92 15.95
C SER A 352 -22.93 -10.97 14.89
N GLN A 353 -22.20 -10.61 13.82
CA GLN A 353 -21.85 -11.57 12.78
C GLN A 353 -20.86 -12.61 13.30
N THR A 354 -21.18 -13.89 13.08
CA THR A 354 -20.33 -15.00 13.47
C THR A 354 -19.04 -15.01 12.66
N GLY A 355 -17.94 -15.45 13.27
CA GLY A 355 -16.64 -15.53 12.59
C GLY A 355 -15.91 -14.20 12.42
N TYR A 356 -16.50 -13.08 12.84
CA TYR A 356 -15.83 -11.79 12.90
C TYR A 356 -15.57 -11.35 14.34
N ASP A 357 -14.34 -10.95 14.63
CA ASP A 357 -13.97 -10.49 15.96
C ASP A 357 -13.98 -8.96 16.04
N TYR A 358 -15.01 -8.45 16.73
CA TYR A 358 -15.30 -7.05 16.96
C TYR A 358 -14.48 -6.44 18.10
N SER A 359 -14.33 -5.11 18.12
CA SER A 359 -13.77 -4.42 19.28
C SER A 359 -14.74 -4.45 20.46
N SER A 360 -14.23 -4.32 21.69
CA SER A 360 -15.09 -4.19 22.88
C SER A 360 -16.02 -2.98 22.77
N ALA A 361 -15.50 -1.84 22.32
CA ALA A 361 -16.28 -0.62 22.10
C ALA A 361 -17.50 -0.84 21.19
N LEU A 362 -17.34 -1.61 20.10
CA LEU A 362 -18.47 -1.94 19.22
C LEU A 362 -19.49 -2.88 19.87
N ARG A 363 -19.04 -3.82 20.70
CA ARG A 363 -19.93 -4.77 21.42
C ARG A 363 -20.79 -4.08 22.47
N ASP A 364 -20.31 -2.96 23.02
CA ASP A 364 -21.00 -2.20 24.07
C ASP A 364 -22.08 -1.24 23.52
N LEU A 365 -22.18 -1.08 22.19
CA LEU A 365 -23.16 -0.21 21.54
C LEU A 365 -24.53 -0.90 21.45
N ASP A 366 -25.59 -0.16 21.80
CA ASP A 366 -26.99 -0.61 21.66
C ASP A 366 -27.57 -0.14 20.31
N ILE A 367 -27.04 -0.71 19.22
CA ILE A 367 -27.49 -0.42 17.85
C ILE A 367 -28.07 -1.70 17.24
N VAL A 368 -29.26 -1.58 16.64
CA VAL A 368 -29.81 -2.59 15.73
C VAL A 368 -29.74 -2.05 14.31
N TRP A 369 -29.19 -2.83 13.39
CA TRP A 369 -29.09 -2.44 11.98
C TRP A 369 -30.46 -2.46 11.32
N THR A 370 -30.95 -1.27 11.02
CA THR A 370 -32.20 -1.00 10.29
C THR A 370 -31.86 -0.10 9.12
N LYS A 371 -32.77 0.04 8.16
CA LYS A 371 -32.61 1.00 7.06
C LYS A 371 -32.24 2.40 7.56
N ARG A 372 -32.86 2.84 8.66
CA ARG A 372 -32.57 4.12 9.31
C ARG A 372 -31.16 4.16 9.89
N THR A 373 -30.76 3.18 10.70
CA THR A 373 -29.46 3.22 11.40
C THR A 373 -28.28 3.02 10.45
N VAL A 374 -28.46 2.28 9.34
CA VAL A 374 -27.47 2.25 8.26
C VAL A 374 -27.35 3.60 7.57
N ALA A 375 -28.47 4.29 7.28
CA ALA A 375 -28.41 5.64 6.72
C ALA A 375 -27.75 6.65 7.69
N GLU A 376 -28.05 6.57 8.99
CA GLU A 376 -27.46 7.42 10.03
C GLU A 376 -25.95 7.22 10.16
N LEU A 377 -25.44 5.98 10.02
CA LEU A 377 -24.00 5.70 9.97
C LEU A 377 -23.29 6.56 8.93
N PHE A 378 -23.85 6.66 7.72
CA PHE A 378 -23.25 7.45 6.63
C PHE A 378 -23.57 8.95 6.70
N GLU A 379 -24.58 9.35 7.47
CA GLU A 379 -24.88 10.75 7.73
C GLU A 379 -23.90 11.35 8.76
N TYR A 380 -23.70 10.64 9.88
CA TYR A 380 -22.86 11.10 10.97
C TYR A 380 -21.40 10.68 10.85
N GLY A 381 -21.14 9.58 10.14
CA GLY A 381 -19.82 8.98 9.96
C GLY A 381 -19.49 7.91 11.00
N PRO A 382 -18.65 6.91 10.65
CA PRO A 382 -18.26 5.82 11.54
C PRO A 382 -17.61 6.26 12.86
N GLU A 383 -16.82 7.34 12.87
CA GLU A 383 -16.16 7.81 14.09
C GLU A 383 -17.15 8.32 15.15
N ALA A 384 -18.24 8.96 14.70
CA ALA A 384 -19.28 9.47 15.58
C ALA A 384 -20.34 8.42 15.92
N TYR A 385 -20.72 7.57 14.96
CA TYR A 385 -21.86 6.66 15.09
C TYR A 385 -21.47 5.25 15.57
N THR A 386 -20.28 4.78 15.20
CA THR A 386 -19.76 3.44 15.56
C THR A 386 -18.31 3.52 16.07
N PRO A 387 -18.07 4.23 17.20
CA PRO A 387 -16.73 4.40 17.74
C PRO A 387 -16.06 3.04 18.01
N GLY A 388 -14.78 2.94 17.67
CA GLY A 388 -14.02 1.68 17.77
C GLY A 388 -14.17 0.74 16.57
N SER A 389 -14.85 1.17 15.49
CA SER A 389 -14.83 0.49 14.20
C SER A 389 -13.50 0.71 13.46
N ARG A 390 -13.10 -0.29 12.64
CA ARG A 390 -12.01 -0.14 11.67
C ARG A 390 -12.45 0.54 10.37
N MET A 391 -13.76 0.64 10.12
CA MET A 391 -14.33 1.24 8.92
C MET A 391 -13.77 2.66 8.71
N PRO A 392 -13.17 2.99 7.55
CA PRO A 392 -12.72 4.34 7.21
C PRO A 392 -13.80 5.39 7.44
N GLU A 393 -13.43 6.60 7.85
CA GLU A 393 -14.38 7.71 7.95
C GLU A 393 -14.92 8.01 6.55
N GLN A 394 -16.21 7.68 6.36
CA GLN A 394 -16.90 7.78 5.09
C GLN A 394 -18.29 8.33 5.36
N ARG A 395 -18.62 9.45 4.71
CA ARG A 395 -19.93 10.09 4.78
C ARG A 395 -20.52 10.21 3.40
N ILE A 396 -21.83 10.05 3.31
CA ILE A 396 -22.58 10.26 2.08
C ILE A 396 -23.49 11.45 2.35
N GLY A 397 -23.08 12.64 1.89
CA GLY A 397 -23.79 13.89 2.17
C GLY A 397 -25.19 13.97 1.54
N ASP A 398 -25.36 13.41 0.34
CA ASP A 398 -26.64 13.36 -0.35
C ASP A 398 -27.57 12.28 0.24
N SER A 399 -28.79 12.67 0.59
CA SER A 399 -29.74 11.76 1.23
C SER A 399 -30.35 10.74 0.26
N ALA A 400 -30.45 11.05 -1.03
CA ALA A 400 -30.95 10.11 -2.03
C ALA A 400 -29.90 9.00 -2.28
N ASP A 401 -28.61 9.35 -2.31
CA ASP A 401 -27.52 8.38 -2.37
C ASP A 401 -27.49 7.47 -1.13
N ARG A 402 -27.69 8.03 0.08
CA ARG A 402 -27.84 7.22 1.31
C ARG A 402 -29.00 6.23 1.20
N GLN A 403 -30.15 6.69 0.73
CA GLN A 403 -31.33 5.85 0.55
C GLN A 403 -31.10 4.76 -0.50
N ALA A 404 -30.48 5.10 -1.63
CA ALA A 404 -30.17 4.16 -2.71
C ALA A 404 -29.26 3.02 -2.22
N LEU A 405 -28.21 3.33 -1.45
CA LEU A 405 -27.34 2.33 -0.83
C LEU A 405 -28.12 1.39 0.10
N VAL A 406 -28.95 1.95 0.98
CA VAL A 406 -29.74 1.17 1.94
C VAL A 406 -30.75 0.26 1.23
N GLU A 407 -31.42 0.74 0.20
CA GLU A 407 -32.36 -0.06 -0.59
C GLU A 407 -31.66 -1.18 -1.37
N PHE A 408 -30.46 -0.92 -1.88
CA PHE A 408 -29.64 -1.95 -2.51
C PHE A 408 -29.25 -3.04 -1.51
N LEU A 409 -28.72 -2.67 -0.34
CA LEU A 409 -28.35 -3.63 0.71
C LEU A 409 -29.56 -4.47 1.17
N ASP A 410 -30.75 -3.88 1.26
CA ASP A 410 -31.97 -4.58 1.69
C ASP A 410 -32.38 -5.69 0.73
N ARG A 411 -31.99 -5.59 -0.55
CA ARG A 411 -32.22 -6.63 -1.55
C ARG A 411 -31.05 -7.60 -1.68
N ALA A 412 -29.83 -7.06 -1.71
CA ALA A 412 -28.63 -7.79 -2.08
C ALA A 412 -27.96 -8.52 -0.90
N ALA A 413 -28.21 -8.07 0.33
CA ALA A 413 -27.64 -8.64 1.54
C ALA A 413 -28.58 -9.66 2.22
N GLN A 414 -29.49 -10.29 1.48
CA GLN A 414 -30.45 -11.28 1.99
C GLN A 414 -29.94 -12.71 1.89
#